data_AF-A0A2G2YLH1-F1
#
_entry.id   AF-A0A2G2YLH1-F1
#
_cell.length_a   1.000
_cell.length_b   1.000
_cell.length_c   1.000
_cell.angle_alpha   90.00
_cell.angle_beta   90.00
_cell.angle_gamma   90.00
#
_symmetry.space_group_name_H-M   'P 1'
#
loop_
_entity.id
_entity.type
_entity.pdbx_description
1 polymer ?
#
loop_
_entity_poly.entity_id
_entity_poly.type
_entity_poly.pdbx_seq_one_letter_code
_entity_poly.pdbx_strand_id
1 'polypeptide(L)'
;MAQSGCPGVKKDAWPELLGVPAKLARETIQKENRRLTNVPNVLNGSPVTLDLRCDRGTKLESLEIKHFVLVHGGSFGAWCWYETTTLLKETGYQVDAVDLTGSGAHYFDFNNIITFSKYVKPLTNFIENLPDGRKVILVGHDIGGNCVS
;
A
#
# COMPACT_ATOMS: atom_id res chain seq x y z
N MET A 1 22.65 -11.25 6.15
CA MET A 1 21.92 -12.28 5.38
C MET A 1 20.50 -12.36 5.93
N ALA A 2 19.59 -11.52 5.47
CA ALA A 2 18.18 -11.61 5.85
C ALA A 2 17.50 -12.54 4.85
N GLN A 3 17.04 -13.70 5.32
CA GLN A 3 16.23 -14.59 4.49
C GLN A 3 14.85 -13.95 4.31
N SER A 4 14.64 -13.30 3.17
CA SER A 4 13.33 -12.85 2.70
C SER A 4 12.53 -14.01 2.10
N GLY A 5 12.34 -15.07 2.87
CA GLY A 5 11.65 -16.29 2.41
C GLY A 5 10.82 -16.91 3.51
N CYS A 6 9.54 -17.18 3.22
CA CYS A 6 8.68 -17.95 4.11
C CYS A 6 9.31 -19.34 4.34
N PRO A 7 9.67 -19.71 5.60
CA PRO A 7 10.34 -20.98 5.87
C PRO A 7 9.49 -22.17 5.41
N GLY A 8 10.05 -23.02 4.54
CA GLY A 8 9.40 -24.26 4.09
C GLY A 8 8.55 -24.17 2.82
N VAL A 9 8.43 -23.00 2.18
CA VAL A 9 7.75 -22.88 0.89
C VAL A 9 8.75 -23.19 -0.24
N LYS A 10 8.59 -24.34 -0.90
CA LYS A 10 9.43 -24.78 -2.04
C LYS A 10 9.03 -24.18 -3.39
N LYS A 11 8.03 -23.29 -3.40
CA LYS A 11 7.47 -22.69 -4.61
C LYS A 11 7.97 -21.27 -4.75
N ASP A 12 8.80 -21.05 -5.75
CA ASP A 12 9.45 -19.77 -6.08
C ASP A 12 8.67 -18.94 -7.10
N ALA A 13 7.79 -19.55 -7.91
CA ALA A 13 6.87 -18.84 -8.79
C ALA A 13 5.57 -19.60 -9.08
N TRP A 14 4.53 -18.86 -9.48
CA TRP A 14 3.30 -19.42 -10.07
C TRP A 14 3.34 -19.25 -11.60
N PRO A 15 2.65 -20.14 -12.36
CA PRO A 15 2.41 -19.89 -13.78
C PRO A 15 1.62 -18.59 -13.97
N GLU A 16 1.81 -17.94 -15.11
CA GLU A 16 1.09 -16.72 -15.47
C GLU A 16 -0.38 -17.05 -15.80
N LEU A 17 -1.30 -16.58 -14.96
CA LEU A 17 -2.73 -16.84 -15.09
C LEU A 17 -3.55 -15.58 -15.42
N LEU A 18 -2.89 -14.45 -15.63
CA LEU A 18 -3.55 -13.21 -16.06
C LEU A 18 -4.09 -13.40 -17.49
N GLY A 19 -5.37 -13.11 -17.70
CA GLY A 19 -6.04 -13.29 -18.99
C GLY A 19 -6.43 -14.74 -19.34
N VAL A 20 -6.08 -15.72 -18.50
CA VAL A 20 -6.46 -17.13 -18.69
C VAL A 20 -7.94 -17.33 -18.31
N PRO A 21 -8.72 -18.15 -19.06
CA PRO A 21 -10.08 -18.48 -18.66
C PRO A 21 -10.16 -19.04 -17.24
N ALA A 22 -11.12 -18.56 -16.44
CA ALA A 22 -11.21 -18.86 -15.01
C ALA A 22 -11.21 -20.36 -14.68
N LYS A 23 -11.81 -21.19 -15.55
CA LYS A 23 -11.82 -22.66 -15.40
C LYS A 23 -10.40 -23.23 -15.46
N LEU A 24 -9.60 -22.82 -16.44
CA LEU A 24 -8.23 -23.29 -16.64
C LEU A 24 -7.29 -22.79 -15.54
N ALA A 25 -7.48 -21.54 -15.10
CA ALA A 25 -6.73 -20.99 -13.96
C ALA A 25 -6.99 -21.79 -12.67
N ARG A 26 -8.24 -22.14 -12.39
CA ARG A 26 -8.62 -22.95 -11.21
C ARG A 26 -8.03 -24.35 -11.24
N GLU A 27 -8.10 -25.04 -12.38
CA GLU A 27 -7.53 -26.37 -12.55
C GLU A 27 -6.00 -26.36 -12.35
N THR A 28 -5.32 -25.34 -12.88
CA THR A 28 -3.87 -25.16 -12.72
C THR A 28 -3.51 -24.92 -11.25
N ILE A 29 -4.26 -24.06 -10.55
CA ILE A 29 -4.00 -23.75 -9.14
C ILE A 29 -4.18 -24.99 -8.25
N GLN A 30 -5.25 -25.75 -8.49
CA GLN A 30 -5.57 -26.94 -7.70
C GLN A 30 -4.57 -28.08 -7.95
N LYS A 31 -4.06 -28.21 -9.18
CA LYS A 31 -3.00 -29.15 -9.53
C LYS A 31 -1.70 -28.84 -8.77
N GLU A 32 -1.33 -27.57 -8.67
CA GLU A 32 -0.08 -27.14 -8.05
C GLU A 32 -0.15 -27.01 -6.53
N ASN A 33 -1.34 -26.80 -5.96
CA ASN A 33 -1.55 -26.74 -4.52
C ASN A 33 -2.77 -27.57 -4.10
N ARG A 34 -2.55 -28.88 -3.96
CA ARG A 34 -3.59 -29.87 -3.61
C ARG A 34 -4.29 -29.61 -2.27
N ARG A 35 -3.74 -28.74 -1.41
CA ARG A 35 -4.35 -28.36 -0.12
C ARG A 35 -5.39 -27.24 -0.26
N LEU A 36 -5.38 -26.52 -1.38
CA LEU A 36 -6.39 -25.49 -1.68
C LEU A 36 -7.64 -26.18 -2.23
N THR A 37 -8.64 -26.33 -1.37
CA THR A 37 -9.95 -26.89 -1.75
C THR A 37 -10.92 -25.81 -2.26
N ASN A 38 -10.70 -24.55 -1.88
CA ASN A 38 -11.54 -23.41 -2.26
C ASN A 38 -10.70 -22.27 -2.85
N VAL A 39 -10.77 -22.09 -4.17
CA VAL A 39 -10.20 -20.94 -4.88
C VAL A 39 -11.35 -19.97 -5.21
N PRO A 40 -11.49 -18.84 -4.50
CA PRO A 40 -12.54 -17.87 -4.79
C PRO A 40 -12.21 -17.10 -6.08
N ASN A 41 -13.24 -16.78 -6.87
CA ASN A 41 -13.10 -15.83 -7.97
C ASN A 41 -13.08 -14.43 -7.37
N VAL A 42 -12.00 -13.69 -7.62
CA VAL A 42 -11.87 -12.29 -7.21
C VAL A 42 -12.08 -11.43 -8.45
N LEU A 43 -13.07 -10.54 -8.41
CA LEU A 43 -13.29 -9.59 -9.49
C LEU A 43 -12.23 -8.49 -9.43
N ASN A 44 -11.82 -8.00 -10.60
CA ASN A 44 -10.88 -6.89 -10.68
C ASN A 44 -11.42 -5.67 -9.90
N GLY A 45 -10.63 -5.12 -8.98
CA GLY A 45 -11.04 -4.01 -8.09
C GLY A 45 -11.72 -4.41 -6.79
N SER A 46 -11.85 -5.71 -6.47
CA SER A 46 -12.36 -6.13 -5.15
C SER A 46 -11.34 -5.80 -4.05
N PRO A 47 -11.74 -5.27 -2.88
CA PRO A 47 -10.83 -5.09 -1.75
C PRO A 47 -10.39 -6.47 -1.22
N VAL A 48 -9.09 -6.79 -1.32
CA VAL A 48 -8.54 -8.04 -0.78
C VAL A 48 -7.63 -7.70 0.40
N THR A 49 -8.13 -7.84 1.62
CA THR A 49 -7.38 -7.60 2.86
C THR A 49 -6.48 -8.77 3.27
N LEU A 50 -6.21 -9.74 2.39
CA LEU A 50 -5.56 -11.02 2.71
C LEU A 50 -4.23 -11.26 1.98
N ASP A 51 -3.65 -10.24 1.35
CA ASP A 51 -2.46 -10.36 0.49
C ASP A 51 -1.15 -10.61 1.26
N LEU A 52 -1.18 -10.66 2.60
CA LEU A 52 0.00 -10.92 3.44
C LEU A 52 0.22 -12.41 3.77
N ARG A 53 -0.51 -13.35 3.15
CA ARG A 53 -0.31 -14.79 3.39
C ARG A 53 0.69 -15.41 2.42
N CYS A 54 1.67 -16.14 2.97
CA CYS A 54 2.71 -16.88 2.25
C CYS A 54 2.21 -17.94 1.23
N ASP A 55 0.91 -18.20 1.14
CA ASP A 55 0.32 -19.27 0.32
C ASP A 55 -0.37 -18.79 -0.97
N ARG A 56 -0.46 -17.47 -1.21
CA ARG A 56 -0.99 -16.92 -2.47
C ARG A 56 0.00 -15.97 -3.14
N GLY A 57 0.57 -16.43 -4.27
CA GLY A 57 1.40 -15.61 -5.13
C GLY A 57 0.55 -14.76 -6.06
N THR A 58 0.44 -13.48 -5.77
CA THR A 58 0.08 -12.49 -6.78
C THR A 58 1.37 -12.11 -7.50
N LYS A 59 1.48 -12.46 -8.79
CA LYS A 59 2.32 -11.70 -9.70
C LYS A 59 1.62 -10.34 -9.81
N LEU A 60 1.85 -9.46 -8.84
CA LEU A 60 1.73 -8.03 -9.08
C LEU A 60 2.58 -7.82 -10.33
N GLU A 61 1.97 -7.44 -11.44
CA GLU A 61 2.71 -6.61 -12.37
C GLU A 61 3.14 -5.40 -11.53
N SER A 62 4.31 -5.51 -10.92
CA SER A 62 4.98 -4.41 -10.26
C SER A 62 5.41 -3.48 -11.39
N LEU A 63 4.46 -2.76 -11.94
CA LEU A 63 4.71 -1.49 -12.60
C LEU A 63 5.18 -0.53 -11.52
N GLU A 64 6.39 -0.78 -11.00
CA GLU A 64 7.29 0.12 -10.29
C GLU A 64 6.68 1.10 -9.27
N ILE A 65 5.54 0.80 -8.66
CA ILE A 65 5.01 1.63 -7.58
C ILE A 65 5.84 1.34 -6.33
N LYS A 66 6.98 2.02 -6.24
CA LYS A 66 7.91 1.97 -5.13
C LYS A 66 7.72 3.15 -4.18
N HIS A 67 6.63 3.91 -4.29
CA HIS A 67 6.46 5.18 -3.58
C HIS A 67 5.26 5.16 -2.64
N PHE A 68 5.51 5.19 -1.33
CA PHE A 68 4.51 5.34 -0.29
C PHE A 68 4.37 6.80 0.15
N VAL A 69 3.13 7.22 0.36
CA VAL A 69 2.78 8.53 0.95
C VAL A 69 1.99 8.26 2.21
N LEU A 70 2.59 8.56 3.36
CA LEU A 70 2.06 8.26 4.68
C LEU A 70 1.38 9.48 5.29
N VAL A 71 0.11 9.32 5.69
CA VAL A 71 -0.74 10.38 6.21
C VAL A 71 -1.13 10.03 7.66
N HIS A 72 -0.74 10.91 8.58
CA HIS A 72 -0.96 10.71 10.02
C HIS A 72 -2.42 10.94 10.45
N GLY A 73 -2.74 10.47 11.66
CA GLY A 73 -4.04 10.68 12.32
C GLY A 73 -4.10 11.99 13.12
N GLY A 74 -5.18 12.22 13.86
CA GLY A 74 -5.39 13.45 14.61
C GLY A 74 -4.35 13.63 15.73
N SER A 75 -3.86 14.85 15.92
CA SER A 75 -2.82 15.21 16.91
C SER A 75 -1.42 14.61 16.69
N PHE A 76 -1.21 13.89 15.58
CA PHE A 76 0.10 13.40 15.17
C PHE A 76 0.72 14.29 14.10
N GLY A 77 1.91 13.92 13.63
CA GLY A 77 2.57 14.50 12.47
C GLY A 77 3.35 13.41 11.73
N ALA A 78 4.07 13.78 10.68
CA ALA A 78 4.94 12.90 9.91
C ALA A 78 5.94 12.11 10.78
N TRP A 79 6.34 12.68 11.93
CA TRP A 79 7.24 12.05 12.89
C TRP A 79 6.74 10.69 13.43
N CYS A 80 5.43 10.44 13.47
CA CYS A 80 4.89 9.16 13.97
C CYS A 80 5.23 7.98 13.04
N TRP A 81 5.60 8.27 11.79
CA TRP A 81 5.99 7.28 10.79
C TRP A 81 7.49 7.00 10.73
N TYR A 82 8.30 7.50 11.68
CA TYR A 82 9.75 7.39 11.63
C TYR A 82 10.25 5.95 11.44
N GLU A 83 9.77 5.00 12.26
CA GLU A 83 10.19 3.60 12.17
C GLU A 83 9.76 2.96 10.85
N THR A 84 8.49 3.13 10.47
CA THR A 84 7.94 2.61 9.21
C THR A 84 8.66 3.16 7.99
N THR A 85 8.92 4.47 7.98
CA THR A 85 9.65 5.15 6.91
C THR A 85 11.06 4.61 6.79
N THR A 86 11.74 4.37 7.91
CA THR A 86 13.09 3.82 7.94
C THR A 86 13.11 2.42 7.32
N LEU A 87 12.24 1.51 7.78
CA LEU A 87 12.18 0.13 7.29
C LEU A 87 11.81 0.05 5.79
N LEU A 88 10.87 0.87 5.34
CA LEU A 88 10.46 0.91 3.94
C LEU A 88 11.58 1.48 3.04
N LYS A 89 12.30 2.51 3.50
CA LYS A 89 13.44 3.05 2.76
C LYS A 89 14.59 2.04 2.68
N GLU A 90 14.88 1.32 3.75
CA GLU A 90 15.90 0.25 3.78
C GLU A 90 15.59 -0.88 2.80
N THR A 91 14.31 -1.14 2.53
CA THR A 91 13.87 -2.17 1.57
C THR A 91 13.76 -1.64 0.13
N GLY A 92 14.17 -0.39 -0.12
CA GLY A 92 14.27 0.19 -1.46
C GLY A 92 13.02 0.94 -1.94
N TYR A 93 12.08 1.25 -1.04
CA TYR A 93 10.92 2.08 -1.35
C TYR A 93 11.23 3.57 -1.13
N GLN A 94 10.70 4.42 -2.00
CA GLN A 94 10.52 5.84 -1.76
C GLN A 94 9.36 6.02 -0.76
N VAL A 95 9.56 6.87 0.24
CA VAL A 95 8.54 7.12 1.27
C VAL A 95 8.57 8.58 1.66
N ASP A 96 7.41 9.20 1.56
CA ASP A 96 7.15 10.55 2.07
C ASP A 96 6.09 10.46 3.16
N ALA A 97 6.36 11.07 4.31
CA ALA A 97 5.39 11.25 5.38
C ALA A 97 5.00 12.73 5.39
N VAL A 98 3.70 13.01 5.29
CA VAL A 98 3.19 14.37 5.11
C VAL A 98 2.70 14.92 6.44
N ASP A 99 3.20 16.10 6.83
CA ASP A 99 2.59 16.91 7.89
C ASP A 99 1.37 17.65 7.33
N LEU A 100 0.19 17.36 7.86
CA LEU A 100 -1.03 18.10 7.54
C LEU A 100 -1.00 19.50 8.16
N THR A 101 -1.90 20.39 7.72
CA THR A 101 -1.87 21.79 8.18
C THR A 101 -1.97 21.85 9.70
N GLY A 102 -1.04 22.58 10.32
CA GLY A 102 -0.95 22.76 11.76
C GLY A 102 -0.65 21.50 12.57
N SER A 103 -0.10 20.48 11.90
CA SER A 103 0.34 19.22 12.52
C SER A 103 1.86 19.06 12.39
N GLY A 104 2.48 18.32 13.31
CA GLY A 104 3.92 18.05 13.31
C GLY A 104 4.77 19.33 13.18
N ALA A 105 5.58 19.42 12.12
CA ALA A 105 6.44 20.57 11.88
C ALA A 105 5.76 21.71 11.08
N HIS A 106 4.50 21.57 10.71
CA HIS A 106 3.78 22.59 9.92
C HIS A 106 3.47 23.82 10.79
N TYR A 107 4.06 24.97 10.44
CA TYR A 107 4.00 26.23 11.22
C TYR A 107 2.62 26.90 11.34
N PHE A 108 1.56 26.30 10.78
CA PHE A 108 0.25 26.95 10.72
C PHE A 108 -0.47 26.74 12.06
N ASP A 109 -1.03 27.79 12.64
CA ASP A 109 -1.77 27.66 13.90
C ASP A 109 -3.03 26.81 13.69
N PHE A 110 -3.07 25.64 14.35
CA PHE A 110 -4.15 24.68 14.27
C PHE A 110 -5.51 25.30 14.61
N ASN A 111 -5.57 26.28 15.53
CA ASN A 111 -6.81 26.94 15.94
C ASN A 111 -7.45 27.75 14.80
N ASN A 112 -6.69 28.08 13.77
CA ASN A 112 -7.17 28.83 12.60
C ASN A 112 -7.59 27.91 11.43
N ILE A 113 -7.69 26.59 11.67
CA ILE A 113 -8.15 25.60 10.68
C ILE A 113 -9.66 25.41 10.84
N ILE A 114 -10.42 26.05 9.97
CA ILE A 114 -11.89 26.04 10.01
C ILE A 114 -12.54 25.08 9.01
N THR A 115 -11.76 24.49 8.09
CA THR A 115 -12.27 23.56 7.07
C THR A 115 -11.34 22.38 6.90
N PHE A 116 -11.93 21.22 6.57
CA PHE A 116 -11.18 20.00 6.28
C PHE A 116 -10.27 20.16 5.04
N SER A 117 -10.73 20.87 4.00
CA SER A 117 -9.90 21.20 2.82
C SER A 117 -8.63 21.96 3.21
N LYS A 118 -8.71 22.88 4.18
CA LYS A 118 -7.53 23.58 4.69
C LYS A 118 -6.61 22.65 5.49
N TYR A 119 -7.18 21.71 6.25
CA TYR A 119 -6.42 20.70 6.97
C TYR A 119 -5.60 19.79 6.03
N VAL A 120 -6.21 19.29 4.96
CA VAL A 120 -5.58 18.34 4.01
C VAL A 120 -4.72 18.99 2.92
N LYS A 121 -4.65 20.32 2.88
CA LYS A 121 -3.98 21.08 1.82
C LYS A 121 -2.52 20.65 1.53
N PRO A 122 -1.67 20.33 2.53
CA PRO A 122 -0.32 19.86 2.27
C PRO A 122 -0.30 18.55 1.47
N LEU A 123 -1.23 17.64 1.76
CA LEU A 123 -1.36 16.38 1.03
C LEU A 123 -1.84 16.61 -0.41
N THR A 124 -2.86 17.43 -0.62
CA THR A 124 -3.35 17.71 -1.98
C THR A 124 -2.28 18.39 -2.82
N ASN A 125 -1.59 19.38 -2.25
CA ASN A 125 -0.46 20.04 -2.91
C ASN A 125 0.66 19.04 -3.24
N PHE A 126 0.97 18.11 -2.33
CA PHE A 126 1.99 17.08 -2.59
C PHE A 126 1.61 16.23 -3.81
N ILE A 127 0.36 15.75 -3.87
CA ILE A 127 -0.12 14.91 -4.97
C ILE A 127 -0.17 15.67 -6.29
N GLU A 128 -0.65 16.92 -6.28
CA GLU A 128 -0.71 17.78 -7.48
C GLU A 128 0.68 18.10 -8.06
N ASN A 129 1.72 18.10 -7.23
CA ASN A 129 3.09 18.36 -7.67
C ASN A 129 3.85 17.07 -8.08
N LEU A 130 3.21 15.90 -8.05
CA LEU A 130 3.84 14.68 -8.55
C LEU A 130 3.97 14.74 -10.08
N PRO A 131 5.10 14.27 -10.65
CA PRO A 131 5.27 14.20 -12.10
C PRO A 131 4.19 13.33 -12.77
N ASP A 132 3.73 13.75 -13.94
CA ASP A 132 2.76 12.99 -14.74
C ASP A 132 3.20 11.53 -14.92
N GLY A 133 2.26 10.60 -14.67
CA GLY A 133 2.49 9.16 -14.79
C GLY A 133 3.14 8.50 -13.56
N ARG A 134 3.56 9.27 -12.53
CA ARG A 134 3.93 8.68 -11.23
C ARG A 134 2.68 8.15 -10.53
N LYS A 135 2.81 6.94 -9.99
CA LYS A 135 1.81 6.33 -9.12
C LYS A 135 2.37 6.25 -7.70
N VAL A 136 1.50 6.41 -6.71
CA VAL A 136 1.84 6.33 -5.29
C VAL A 136 0.87 5.41 -4.56
N ILE A 137 1.30 4.89 -3.41
CA ILE A 137 0.45 4.17 -2.45
C ILE A 137 0.17 5.12 -1.30
N LEU A 138 -1.09 5.55 -1.16
CA LEU A 138 -1.54 6.37 -0.05
C LEU A 138 -1.88 5.49 1.15
N VAL A 139 -1.33 5.81 2.32
CA VAL A 139 -1.59 5.11 3.58
C VAL A 139 -2.06 6.12 4.61
N GLY A 140 -3.33 6.05 4.98
CA GLY A 140 -3.93 6.89 6.02
C GLY A 140 -4.07 6.14 7.35
N HIS A 141 -3.62 6.75 8.45
CA HIS A 141 -3.83 6.27 9.81
C HIS A 141 -4.97 7.03 10.49
N ASP A 142 -5.92 6.31 11.11
CA ASP A 142 -7.05 6.91 11.85
C ASP A 142 -7.84 7.92 10.98
N ILE A 143 -8.07 9.16 11.44
CA ILE A 143 -8.72 10.23 10.63
C ILE A 143 -7.91 10.60 9.38
N GLY A 144 -6.62 10.23 9.32
CA GLY A 144 -5.82 10.28 8.10
C GLY A 144 -6.41 9.42 6.98
N GLY A 145 -7.19 8.38 7.31
CA GLY A 145 -7.99 7.62 6.36
C GLY A 145 -8.99 8.49 5.58
N ASN A 146 -9.67 9.42 6.26
CA ASN A 146 -10.59 10.37 5.62
C ASN A 146 -9.86 11.39 4.71
N CYS A 147 -8.54 11.55 4.89
CA CYS A 147 -7.74 12.46 4.08
C CYS A 147 -7.35 11.82 2.73
N VAL A 148 -7.39 10.48 2.63
CA VAL A 148 -6.97 9.71 1.45
C VAL A 148 -8.13 8.97 0.75
N SER A 149 -9.36 9.11 1.25
CA SER A 149 -10.59 8.46 0.76
C SER A 149 -11.41 9.34 -0.17
#